data_AF-A0A7C2J8Y9-F1
#
_entry.id   AF-A0A7C2J8Y9-F1
#
_cell.length_a   1.000
_cell.length_b   1.000
_cell.length_c   1.000
_cell.angle_alpha   90.00
_cell.angle_beta   90.00
_cell.angle_gamma   90.00
#
_symmetry.space_group_name_H-M   'P 1'
#
loop_
_entity.id
_entity.type
_entity.pdbx_description
1 polymer ?
#
loop_
_entity_poly.entity_id
_entity_poly.type
_entity_poly.pdbx_seq_one_letter_code
_entity_poly.pdbx_strand_id
1 'polypeptide(L)'
;MNTQKQIILIVALLFMTVGGCAAYAAIDLPVRADSQSEWTLDQSRERGALLYANNCRTCHGNRGEGGVGLPLDTPELKNQDPLVLAANKAMIRRTLYCGRAGTRMPAWLNTNGGSLNAIQIEHLINLITAPEDTEVDGVPTSKWWLEAEHFAHNLNTELSALVGGDTLSTIAKAHGIGYREISAANGNRNVDEILPKNTRVQIPGFKARPDGYFYTVYKDNETLRKIADSQLVGPVIIADLNGLKYTFEEKRGVATLQLLTEDGKPRAGLFPGETLKLPEGATYIVAAGDTPASIAEQHGIAVADLRRLNPAIFQGVNDTDPLEHRRQLNLPNLVYVAREGDTLQAIAEAHGIKDIAALAQLNNLDAGAPVVNPGQEIRLPNGTRYIVGLADTWESVARSHKTTAAELARANGSDPATPLSQDVVLQLPKIDRYKVKGQTLEEVAKGFANVTAATLAEANGIQPDSVLAIGTTLKLPKSAWGTAPPDAINPGTACVQYAIPNAVFQTLPGLGTPVSITKPDAFSTNVVIEAHANDWTVVADGQRQQPNMGGVKVKPGTTITFTSIVGLHNIVFNGEAQGPDLKQGDTRQITMNTPGEYKVTCDYHPPMLAYIWVEQ
;
A
#
# COMPACT_ATOMS: atom_id res chain seq x y z
N MET A 1 24.81 -5.38 -71.88
CA MET A 1 25.10 -6.65 -71.16
C MET A 1 23.80 -7.24 -70.66
N ASN A 2 23.65 -8.57 -70.63
CA ASN A 2 22.41 -9.19 -70.13
C ASN A 2 22.44 -9.38 -68.60
N THR A 3 22.19 -8.29 -67.89
CA THR A 3 22.07 -8.21 -66.42
C THR A 3 21.10 -9.23 -65.84
N GLN A 4 20.06 -9.62 -66.60
CA GLN A 4 19.04 -10.61 -66.21
C GLN A 4 19.65 -11.89 -65.63
N LYS A 5 20.71 -12.45 -66.22
CA LYS A 5 21.32 -13.71 -65.73
C LYS A 5 22.06 -13.55 -64.40
N GLN A 6 22.72 -12.41 -64.17
CA GLN A 6 23.39 -12.13 -62.90
C GLN A 6 22.38 -11.84 -61.80
N ILE A 7 21.32 -11.10 -62.13
CA ILE A 7 20.17 -10.87 -61.23
C ILE A 7 19.56 -12.21 -60.80
N ILE A 8 19.25 -13.11 -61.74
CA ILE A 8 18.68 -14.43 -61.42
C ILE A 8 19.57 -15.24 -60.47
N LEU A 9 20.89 -15.26 -60.68
CA LEU A 9 21.81 -16.02 -59.82
C LEU A 9 21.89 -15.45 -58.40
N ILE A 10 21.98 -14.11 -58.27
CA ILE A 10 22.00 -13.42 -56.98
C ILE A 10 20.68 -13.65 -56.23
N VAL A 11 19.55 -13.56 -56.93
CA VAL A 11 18.21 -13.84 -56.40
C VAL A 11 18.07 -15.29 -55.94
N ALA A 12 18.58 -16.26 -56.70
CA ALA A 12 18.54 -17.67 -56.31
C ALA A 12 19.39 -17.99 -55.06
N LEU A 13 20.59 -17.41 -54.95
CA LEU A 13 21.42 -17.53 -53.75
C LEU A 13 20.78 -16.84 -52.55
N LEU A 14 20.21 -15.64 -52.73
CA LEU A 14 19.45 -14.94 -51.70
C LEU A 14 18.28 -15.79 -51.18
N PHE A 15 17.49 -16.40 -52.07
CA PHE A 15 16.39 -17.29 -51.69
C PHE A 15 16.88 -18.55 -50.94
N MET A 16 18.02 -19.14 -51.30
CA MET A 16 18.58 -20.27 -50.54
C MET A 16 19.09 -19.86 -49.16
N THR A 17 19.75 -18.71 -49.02
CA THR A 17 20.18 -18.20 -47.70
C THR A 17 18.97 -17.85 -46.82
N VAL A 18 17.98 -17.14 -47.36
CA VAL A 18 16.73 -16.81 -46.66
C VAL A 18 15.96 -18.08 -46.28
N GLY A 19 15.88 -19.08 -47.18
CA GLY A 19 15.24 -20.36 -46.91
C GLY A 19 15.94 -21.17 -45.81
N GLY A 20 17.27 -21.19 -45.78
CA GLY A 20 18.05 -21.81 -44.70
C GLY A 20 17.83 -21.12 -43.35
N CYS A 21 17.85 -19.78 -43.32
CA CYS A 21 17.51 -19.01 -42.12
C CYS A 21 16.06 -19.24 -41.66
N ALA A 22 15.11 -19.32 -42.59
CA ALA A 22 13.71 -19.60 -42.28
C ALA A 22 13.49 -21.01 -41.73
N ALA A 23 14.20 -22.02 -42.26
CA ALA A 23 14.13 -23.40 -41.76
C ALA A 23 14.74 -23.52 -40.35
N TYR A 24 15.88 -22.88 -40.09
CA TYR A 24 16.46 -22.81 -38.74
C TYR A 24 15.52 -22.08 -37.76
N ALA A 25 14.95 -20.94 -38.19
CA ALA A 25 13.99 -20.18 -37.40
C ALA A 25 12.72 -20.99 -37.07
N ALA A 26 12.20 -21.76 -38.02
CA ALA A 26 10.97 -22.56 -37.82
C ALA A 26 11.13 -23.75 -36.87
N ILE A 27 12.37 -24.20 -36.59
CA ILE A 27 12.64 -25.40 -35.79
C ILE A 27 13.26 -25.06 -34.43
N ASP A 28 14.27 -24.18 -34.38
CA ASP A 28 15.00 -23.87 -33.13
C ASP A 28 14.35 -22.76 -32.30
N LEU A 29 13.65 -21.80 -32.94
CA LEU A 29 13.00 -20.72 -32.18
C LEU A 29 11.84 -21.18 -31.28
N PRO A 30 10.94 -22.11 -31.66
CA PRO A 30 9.86 -22.54 -30.78
C PRO A 30 10.38 -23.15 -29.48
N VAL A 31 11.24 -24.19 -29.57
CA VAL A 31 11.79 -24.89 -28.40
C VAL A 31 12.60 -23.96 -27.50
N ARG A 32 13.33 -23.01 -28.09
CA ARG A 32 14.09 -22.00 -27.33
C ARG A 32 13.22 -20.90 -26.76
N ALA A 33 12.12 -20.51 -27.42
CA ALA A 33 11.15 -19.58 -26.88
C ALA A 33 10.39 -20.19 -25.70
N ASP A 34 9.97 -21.45 -25.80
CA ASP A 34 9.27 -22.17 -24.72
C ASP A 34 10.16 -22.26 -23.47
N SER A 35 11.35 -22.85 -23.59
CA SER A 35 12.32 -22.97 -22.49
C SER A 35 12.82 -21.63 -21.95
N GLN A 36 12.97 -20.60 -22.80
CA GLN A 36 13.26 -19.23 -22.35
C GLN A 36 12.06 -18.62 -21.62
N SER A 37 10.81 -18.93 -22.00
CA SER A 37 9.60 -18.43 -21.34
C SER A 37 9.42 -19.05 -19.96
N GLU A 38 9.67 -20.35 -19.81
CA GLU A 38 9.67 -21.05 -18.52
C GLU A 38 10.73 -20.46 -17.59
N TRP A 39 11.98 -20.33 -18.05
CA TRP A 39 13.06 -19.72 -17.26
C TRP A 39 12.76 -18.26 -16.90
N THR A 40 12.18 -17.49 -17.82
CA THR A 40 11.78 -16.08 -17.55
C THR A 40 10.63 -16.00 -16.54
N LEU A 41 9.69 -16.95 -16.57
CA LEU A 41 8.57 -17.01 -15.63
C LEU A 41 9.03 -17.46 -14.23
N ASP A 42 9.95 -18.41 -14.14
CA ASP A 42 10.54 -18.88 -12.89
C ASP A 42 11.34 -17.75 -12.21
N GLN A 43 12.21 -17.07 -12.98
CA GLN A 43 12.90 -15.84 -12.58
C GLN A 43 11.96 -14.67 -12.22
N SER A 44 10.78 -14.60 -12.86
CA SER A 44 9.75 -13.60 -12.54
C SER A 44 9.13 -13.86 -11.16
N ARG A 45 8.90 -15.13 -10.81
CA ARG A 45 8.34 -15.55 -9.51
C ARG A 45 9.32 -15.35 -8.37
N GLU A 46 10.59 -15.72 -8.54
CA GLU A 46 11.66 -15.50 -7.55
C GLU A 46 11.79 -14.02 -7.15
N ARG A 47 11.77 -13.11 -8.14
CA ARG A 47 11.74 -11.65 -7.90
C ARG A 47 10.45 -11.18 -7.24
N GLY A 48 9.34 -11.88 -7.50
CA GLY A 48 8.06 -11.68 -6.84
C GLY A 48 8.16 -11.96 -5.34
N ALA A 49 8.79 -13.06 -4.94
CA ALA A 49 8.99 -13.44 -3.54
C ALA A 49 9.77 -12.37 -2.76
N LEU A 50 10.88 -11.87 -3.32
CA LEU A 50 11.66 -10.76 -2.74
C LEU A 50 10.82 -9.48 -2.59
N LEU A 51 10.08 -9.09 -3.62
CA LEU A 51 9.24 -7.89 -3.58
C LEU A 51 8.09 -8.03 -2.57
N TYR A 52 7.49 -9.21 -2.48
CA TYR A 52 6.43 -9.52 -1.53
C TYR A 52 6.93 -9.36 -0.08
N ALA A 53 8.09 -9.93 0.22
CA ALA A 53 8.72 -9.82 1.54
C ALA A 53 9.06 -8.39 1.96
N ASN A 54 9.41 -7.52 1.00
CA ASN A 54 9.72 -6.12 1.25
C ASN A 54 8.49 -5.22 1.45
N ASN A 55 7.31 -5.62 0.97
CA ASN A 55 6.18 -4.69 0.80
C ASN A 55 4.86 -5.22 1.37
N CYS A 56 4.56 -6.52 1.21
CA CYS A 56 3.23 -7.10 1.40
C CYS A 56 3.09 -7.96 2.67
N ARG A 57 4.18 -8.63 3.08
CA ARG A 57 4.16 -9.70 4.09
C ARG A 57 3.50 -9.35 5.42
N THR A 58 3.73 -8.15 5.96
CA THR A 58 3.29 -7.83 7.34
C THR A 58 1.80 -7.55 7.41
N CYS A 59 1.13 -7.41 6.26
CA CYS A 59 -0.31 -7.61 6.19
C CYS A 59 -0.66 -9.08 5.86
N HIS A 60 -0.03 -9.66 4.86
CA HIS A 60 -0.50 -10.88 4.19
C HIS A 60 0.14 -12.21 4.64
N GLY A 61 0.94 -12.21 5.70
CA GLY A 61 1.71 -13.37 6.16
C GLY A 61 3.10 -13.47 5.50
N ASN A 62 4.02 -14.23 6.06
CA ASN A 62 5.37 -14.39 5.50
C ASN A 62 5.38 -15.21 4.18
N ARG A 63 4.52 -16.21 4.07
CA ARG A 63 4.28 -17.09 2.90
C ARG A 63 2.98 -16.77 2.14
N GLY A 64 2.24 -15.73 2.52
CA GLY A 64 0.90 -15.48 1.95
C GLY A 64 -0.23 -16.19 2.69
N GLU A 65 0.03 -16.72 3.89
CA GLU A 65 -0.92 -17.39 4.78
C GLU A 65 -2.01 -16.47 5.39
N GLY A 66 -1.87 -15.15 5.20
CA GLY A 66 -2.78 -14.12 5.71
C GLY A 66 -2.34 -13.53 7.05
N GLY A 67 -3.23 -12.73 7.64
CA GLY A 67 -2.99 -12.04 8.91
C GLY A 67 -3.89 -10.82 9.04
N VAL A 68 -3.29 -9.62 8.97
CA VAL A 68 -4.02 -8.34 8.92
C VAL A 68 -4.66 -8.10 7.54
N GLY A 69 -4.12 -8.73 6.51
CA GLY A 69 -4.66 -8.86 5.16
C GLY A 69 -5.13 -10.30 4.88
N LEU A 70 -5.95 -10.46 3.85
CA LEU A 70 -6.44 -11.76 3.40
C LEU A 70 -5.28 -12.69 2.98
N PRO A 71 -5.40 -14.02 3.13
CA PRO A 71 -4.45 -14.95 2.55
C PRO A 71 -4.38 -14.80 1.02
N LEU A 72 -3.19 -15.06 0.48
CA LEU A 72 -2.84 -14.97 -0.93
C LEU A 72 -2.29 -16.30 -1.48
N ASP A 73 -1.83 -17.21 -0.63
CA ASP A 73 -1.44 -18.58 -1.01
C ASP A 73 -2.65 -19.54 -1.01
N THR A 74 -3.72 -19.20 -1.75
CA THR A 74 -5.00 -19.96 -1.73
C THR A 74 -5.27 -20.71 -3.05
N PRO A 75 -5.91 -21.90 -3.03
CA PRO A 75 -6.19 -22.68 -4.25
C PRO A 75 -7.00 -21.91 -5.30
N GLU A 76 -7.87 -20.99 -4.88
CA GLU A 76 -8.69 -20.17 -5.78
C GLU A 76 -7.84 -19.20 -6.61
N LEU A 77 -6.78 -18.62 -6.02
CA LEU A 77 -5.86 -17.71 -6.70
C LEU A 77 -4.86 -18.47 -7.60
N LYS A 78 -4.51 -19.69 -7.20
CA LYS A 78 -3.62 -20.61 -7.93
C LYS A 78 -4.33 -21.41 -9.03
N ASN A 79 -5.65 -21.30 -9.19
CA ASN A 79 -6.38 -22.04 -10.22
C ASN A 79 -5.84 -21.71 -11.63
N GLN A 80 -5.33 -22.73 -12.33
CA GLN A 80 -4.68 -22.60 -13.63
C GLN A 80 -5.63 -22.75 -14.83
N ASP A 81 -6.96 -22.83 -14.63
CA ASP A 81 -7.91 -22.67 -15.73
C ASP A 81 -7.63 -21.33 -16.46
N PRO A 82 -7.50 -21.30 -17.80
CA PRO A 82 -7.06 -20.09 -18.50
C PRO A 82 -7.93 -18.86 -18.29
N LEU A 83 -9.25 -19.02 -18.05
CA LEU A 83 -10.18 -17.92 -17.83
C LEU A 83 -10.11 -17.43 -16.37
N VAL A 84 -10.09 -18.38 -15.42
CA VAL A 84 -9.95 -18.05 -13.98
C VAL A 84 -8.58 -17.42 -13.70
N LEU A 85 -7.50 -17.98 -14.25
CA LEU A 85 -6.14 -17.47 -14.11
C LEU A 85 -6.01 -16.05 -14.70
N ALA A 86 -6.60 -15.78 -15.87
CA ALA A 86 -6.63 -14.45 -16.45
C ALA A 86 -7.37 -13.44 -15.57
N ALA A 87 -8.56 -13.81 -15.05
CA ALA A 87 -9.34 -12.98 -14.14
C ALA A 87 -8.61 -12.71 -12.82
N ASN A 88 -7.98 -13.73 -12.22
CA ASN A 88 -7.15 -13.62 -11.02
C ASN A 88 -5.98 -12.66 -11.25
N LYS A 89 -5.19 -12.86 -12.32
CA LYS A 89 -4.07 -11.96 -12.65
C LYS A 89 -4.54 -10.53 -12.89
N ALA A 90 -5.69 -10.30 -13.53
CA ALA A 90 -6.26 -8.97 -13.70
C ALA A 90 -6.70 -8.32 -12.38
N MET A 91 -7.35 -9.08 -11.49
CA MET A 91 -7.79 -8.63 -10.17
C MET A 91 -6.61 -8.29 -9.24
N ILE A 92 -5.58 -9.14 -9.23
CA ILE A 92 -4.33 -8.92 -8.47
C ILE A 92 -3.58 -7.71 -9.04
N ARG A 93 -3.46 -7.58 -10.38
CA ARG A 93 -2.85 -6.41 -11.03
C ARG A 93 -3.54 -5.11 -10.66
N ARG A 94 -4.88 -5.06 -10.73
CA ARG A 94 -5.67 -3.91 -10.27
C ARG A 94 -5.45 -3.63 -8.78
N THR A 95 -5.43 -4.67 -7.94
CA THR A 95 -5.13 -4.57 -6.51
C THR A 95 -3.73 -4.02 -6.24
N LEU A 96 -2.71 -4.38 -7.01
CA LEU A 96 -1.35 -3.87 -6.82
C LEU A 96 -1.16 -2.48 -7.46
N TYR A 97 -1.79 -2.20 -8.60
CA TYR A 97 -1.70 -0.89 -9.26
C TYR A 97 -2.39 0.22 -8.46
N CYS A 98 -3.52 -0.10 -7.83
CA CYS A 98 -4.44 0.89 -7.25
C CYS A 98 -4.61 0.71 -5.74
N GLY A 99 -4.08 -0.38 -5.19
CA GLY A 99 -4.39 -0.82 -3.82
C GLY A 99 -5.87 -1.20 -3.67
N ARG A 100 -6.38 -1.17 -2.45
CA ARG A 100 -7.82 -1.23 -2.16
C ARG A 100 -8.20 -0.07 -1.25
N ALA A 101 -9.17 0.75 -1.68
CA ALA A 101 -9.68 1.86 -0.89
C ALA A 101 -10.28 1.36 0.43
N GLY A 102 -9.93 2.01 1.55
CA GLY A 102 -10.47 1.65 2.86
C GLY A 102 -9.92 0.35 3.46
N THR A 103 -8.80 -0.18 2.94
CA THR A 103 -8.10 -1.33 3.56
C THR A 103 -6.61 -1.03 3.78
N ARG A 104 -5.90 -1.92 4.48
CA ARG A 104 -4.46 -1.80 4.70
C ARG A 104 -3.58 -1.91 3.45
N MET A 105 -4.15 -2.20 2.26
CA MET A 105 -3.36 -2.53 1.07
C MET A 105 -3.11 -1.28 0.18
N PRO A 106 -1.91 -0.65 0.21
CA PRO A 106 -1.60 0.55 -0.55
C PRO A 106 -1.54 0.31 -2.06
N ALA A 107 -1.53 1.39 -2.83
CA ALA A 107 -1.15 1.34 -4.22
C ALA A 107 0.36 1.12 -4.33
N TRP A 108 0.76 0.09 -5.06
CA TRP A 108 2.17 -0.26 -5.24
C TRP A 108 2.73 0.26 -6.56
N LEU A 109 1.91 0.57 -7.57
CA LEU A 109 2.42 1.13 -8.83
C LEU A 109 2.87 2.59 -8.67
N ASN A 110 4.10 2.86 -9.06
CA ASN A 110 4.78 4.14 -8.91
C ASN A 110 4.11 5.32 -9.65
N THR A 111 3.53 5.10 -10.83
CA THR A 111 2.72 6.12 -11.53
C THR A 111 1.45 6.51 -10.75
N ASN A 112 1.05 5.69 -9.79
CA ASN A 112 -0.12 5.89 -8.95
C ASN A 112 0.25 6.19 -7.47
N GLY A 113 1.53 6.49 -7.19
CA GLY A 113 2.03 6.87 -5.86
C GLY A 113 2.70 5.75 -5.04
N GLY A 114 2.83 4.55 -5.58
CA GLY A 114 3.51 3.42 -4.91
C GLY A 114 5.04 3.35 -5.11
N SER A 115 5.66 2.29 -4.60
CA SER A 115 7.12 2.07 -4.65
C SER A 115 7.61 1.29 -5.88
N LEU A 116 6.74 0.56 -6.58
CA LEU A 116 7.10 -0.46 -7.58
C LEU A 116 6.71 -0.04 -9.00
N ASN A 117 7.49 -0.45 -10.01
CA ASN A 117 7.10 -0.30 -11.41
C ASN A 117 6.21 -1.46 -11.90
N ALA A 118 5.61 -1.32 -13.09
CA ALA A 118 4.71 -2.33 -13.67
C ALA A 118 5.34 -3.73 -13.79
N ILE A 119 6.63 -3.84 -14.14
CA ILE A 119 7.34 -5.13 -14.29
C ILE A 119 7.56 -5.79 -12.91
N GLN A 120 7.89 -4.99 -11.89
CA GLN A 120 7.97 -5.47 -10.51
C GLN A 120 6.60 -5.98 -10.00
N ILE A 121 5.50 -5.41 -10.48
CA ILE A 121 4.16 -5.89 -10.15
C ILE A 121 3.80 -7.16 -10.94
N GLU A 122 4.26 -7.34 -12.18
CA GLU A 122 4.17 -8.64 -12.87
C GLU A 122 4.92 -9.74 -12.12
N HIS A 123 6.06 -9.45 -11.50
CA HIS A 123 6.76 -10.42 -10.65
C HIS A 123 5.90 -10.86 -9.46
N LEU A 124 5.27 -9.91 -8.75
CA LEU A 124 4.31 -10.20 -7.67
C LEU A 124 3.08 -11.01 -8.14
N ILE A 125 2.50 -10.66 -9.29
CA ILE A 125 1.33 -11.38 -9.85
C ILE A 125 1.69 -12.83 -10.19
N ASN A 126 2.86 -13.07 -10.78
CA ASN A 126 3.28 -14.41 -11.19
C ASN A 126 3.65 -15.32 -10.02
N LEU A 127 4.07 -14.74 -8.88
CA LEU A 127 4.16 -15.43 -7.57
C LEU A 127 2.76 -15.85 -7.09
N ILE A 128 1.85 -14.87 -6.91
CA ILE A 128 0.56 -15.11 -6.24
C ILE A 128 -0.31 -16.15 -6.99
N THR A 129 -0.20 -16.24 -8.32
CA THR A 129 -0.90 -17.25 -9.13
C THR A 129 0.02 -18.39 -9.60
N ALA A 130 1.10 -18.70 -8.86
CA ALA A 130 1.90 -19.89 -9.14
C ALA A 130 1.07 -21.18 -8.95
N PRO A 131 1.26 -22.23 -9.77
CA PRO A 131 0.63 -23.51 -9.54
C PRO A 131 1.16 -24.15 -8.25
N GLU A 132 0.40 -25.06 -7.68
CA GLU A 132 0.86 -25.89 -6.55
C GLU A 132 1.83 -26.95 -7.10
N ASP A 133 3.08 -26.87 -6.65
CA ASP A 133 4.18 -27.77 -7.07
C ASP A 133 4.90 -28.43 -5.88
N THR A 134 4.48 -28.13 -4.64
CA THR A 134 4.99 -28.72 -3.39
C THR A 134 3.93 -28.70 -2.28
N GLU A 135 4.26 -29.25 -1.11
CA GLU A 135 3.38 -29.35 0.05
C GLU A 135 4.18 -29.09 1.34
N VAL A 136 3.59 -28.36 2.31
CA VAL A 136 4.17 -28.12 3.64
C VAL A 136 3.10 -28.34 4.70
N ASP A 137 3.41 -29.10 5.75
CA ASP A 137 2.52 -29.41 6.88
C ASP A 137 1.12 -29.94 6.51
N GLY A 138 0.99 -30.62 5.37
CA GLY A 138 -0.29 -31.11 4.83
C GLY A 138 -1.04 -30.14 3.92
N VAL A 139 -0.43 -29.00 3.57
CA VAL A 139 -1.04 -27.92 2.78
C VAL A 139 -0.29 -27.73 1.45
N PRO A 140 -0.95 -27.91 0.29
CA PRO A 140 -0.39 -27.62 -1.02
C PRO A 140 -0.01 -26.15 -1.22
N THR A 141 1.18 -25.89 -1.75
CA THR A 141 1.74 -24.55 -1.99
C THR A 141 2.68 -24.57 -3.21
N SER A 142 3.32 -23.44 -3.51
CA SER A 142 4.41 -23.37 -4.48
C SER A 142 5.75 -23.16 -3.79
N LYS A 143 6.83 -23.72 -4.35
CA LYS A 143 8.21 -23.51 -3.88
C LYS A 143 8.58 -22.04 -3.64
N TRP A 144 7.93 -21.10 -4.34
CA TRP A 144 8.24 -19.67 -4.31
C TRP A 144 7.54 -18.87 -3.21
N TRP A 145 6.50 -19.41 -2.58
CA TRP A 145 6.00 -18.83 -1.33
C TRP A 145 6.94 -19.10 -0.15
N LEU A 146 7.71 -20.20 -0.19
CA LEU A 146 8.75 -20.49 0.80
C LEU A 146 9.90 -19.47 0.74
N GLU A 147 10.34 -19.10 -0.47
CA GLU A 147 11.36 -18.04 -0.65
C GLU A 147 10.87 -16.66 -0.18
N ALA A 148 9.56 -16.40 -0.23
CA ALA A 148 9.00 -15.15 0.28
C ALA A 148 9.19 -15.03 1.80
N GLU A 149 9.07 -16.14 2.54
CA GLU A 149 9.34 -16.22 3.97
C GLU A 149 10.84 -16.17 4.30
N HIS A 150 11.71 -16.70 3.44
CA HIS A 150 13.16 -16.52 3.58
C HIS A 150 13.57 -15.04 3.49
N PHE A 151 13.02 -14.28 2.54
CA PHE A 151 13.27 -12.84 2.45
C PHE A 151 12.59 -12.05 3.59
N ALA A 152 11.44 -12.50 4.08
CA ALA A 152 10.61 -11.79 5.04
C ALA A 152 11.31 -11.41 6.35
N HIS A 153 12.12 -12.32 6.89
CA HIS A 153 12.70 -12.18 8.23
C HIS A 153 13.70 -11.01 8.39
N ASN A 154 14.02 -10.29 7.31
CA ASN A 154 15.17 -9.38 7.23
C ASN A 154 14.86 -7.85 7.34
N LEU A 155 13.66 -7.37 7.76
CA LEU A 155 13.11 -6.06 7.26
C LEU A 155 12.23 -5.12 8.19
N ASN A 156 12.68 -4.50 9.31
CA ASN A 156 11.90 -3.45 10.08
C ASN A 156 12.73 -2.54 11.10
N THR A 157 13.16 -1.27 10.85
CA THR A 157 14.11 -0.53 11.78
C THR A 157 14.08 1.10 11.86
N GLU A 158 14.17 2.46 12.19
CA GLU A 158 14.68 3.46 13.27
C GLU A 158 14.32 4.97 12.92
N LEU A 159 14.34 6.14 13.65
CA LEU A 159 14.04 6.54 15.06
C LEU A 159 13.89 8.05 15.61
N SER A 160 14.19 9.26 15.02
CA SER A 160 14.41 10.56 15.81
C SER A 160 13.70 11.95 15.49
N ALA A 161 14.27 12.92 14.71
CA ALA A 161 13.62 14.09 13.99
C ALA A 161 14.55 15.28 13.53
N LEU A 162 14.29 15.98 12.38
CA LEU A 162 15.05 17.17 11.83
C LEU A 162 14.29 18.04 10.76
N VAL A 163 14.73 19.31 10.53
CA VAL A 163 14.14 20.35 9.63
C VAL A 163 15.05 20.74 8.42
N GLY A 164 14.54 20.82 7.17
CA GLY A 164 15.34 20.98 5.92
C GLY A 164 14.88 21.97 4.80
N GLY A 165 15.55 21.93 3.62
CA GLY A 165 15.37 22.85 2.46
C GLY A 165 16.06 22.42 1.13
N ASP A 166 16.00 23.25 0.06
CA ASP A 166 16.46 22.93 -1.33
C ASP A 166 18.00 23.02 -1.56
N THR A 167 18.59 22.20 -2.45
CA THR A 167 20.05 22.17 -2.77
C THR A 167 20.35 22.05 -4.28
N LEU A 168 21.63 22.19 -4.68
CA LEU A 168 22.06 21.90 -6.06
C LEU A 168 21.95 20.41 -6.43
N SER A 169 22.18 19.49 -5.49
CA SER A 169 22.11 18.03 -5.70
C SER A 169 20.68 17.55 -5.95
N THR A 170 19.69 18.10 -5.23
CA THR A 170 18.27 17.81 -5.50
C THR A 170 17.83 18.37 -6.85
N ILE A 171 18.29 19.57 -7.23
CA ILE A 171 18.02 20.17 -8.55
C ILE A 171 18.66 19.35 -9.69
N ALA A 172 19.90 18.87 -9.54
CA ALA A 172 20.54 17.99 -10.54
C ALA A 172 19.72 16.71 -10.77
N LYS A 173 19.31 16.06 -9.68
CA LYS A 173 18.51 14.84 -9.70
C LYS A 173 17.14 15.08 -10.36
N ALA A 174 16.49 16.21 -10.09
CA ALA A 174 15.22 16.61 -10.69
C ALA A 174 15.31 16.89 -12.20
N HIS A 175 16.49 17.23 -12.72
CA HIS A 175 16.74 17.49 -14.14
C HIS A 175 17.52 16.38 -14.88
N GLY A 176 17.90 15.30 -14.19
CA GLY A 176 18.64 14.18 -14.78
C GLY A 176 20.10 14.49 -15.13
N ILE A 177 20.72 15.45 -14.44
CA ILE A 177 22.06 15.97 -14.73
C ILE A 177 23.06 15.46 -13.70
N GLY A 178 24.28 15.12 -14.13
CA GLY A 178 25.32 14.64 -13.22
C GLY A 178 25.68 15.70 -12.17
N TYR A 179 25.87 15.31 -10.91
CA TYR A 179 26.17 16.26 -9.82
C TYR A 179 27.41 17.13 -10.09
N ARG A 180 28.46 16.55 -10.70
CA ARG A 180 29.67 17.28 -11.15
C ARG A 180 29.39 18.26 -12.30
N GLU A 181 28.42 17.93 -13.14
CA GLU A 181 28.09 18.66 -14.37
C GLU A 181 27.22 19.89 -14.07
N ILE A 182 26.23 19.78 -13.17
CA ILE A 182 25.52 20.95 -12.64
C ILE A 182 26.44 21.80 -11.76
N SER A 183 27.33 21.20 -10.97
CA SER A 183 28.29 21.94 -10.14
C SER A 183 29.21 22.79 -11.01
N ALA A 184 29.83 22.20 -12.03
CA ALA A 184 30.68 22.92 -13.00
C ALA A 184 29.92 24.05 -13.70
N ALA A 185 28.68 23.81 -14.16
CA ALA A 185 27.81 24.82 -14.76
C ALA A 185 27.44 25.98 -13.81
N ASN A 186 27.59 25.78 -12.49
CA ASN A 186 27.36 26.77 -11.44
C ASN A 186 28.66 27.20 -10.74
N GLY A 187 29.80 27.17 -11.44
CA GLY A 187 31.08 27.68 -10.93
C GLY A 187 31.81 26.75 -9.95
N ASN A 188 31.56 25.44 -10.04
CA ASN A 188 32.00 24.41 -9.10
C ASN A 188 31.44 24.59 -7.67
N ARG A 189 30.24 25.19 -7.56
CA ARG A 189 29.52 25.34 -6.29
C ARG A 189 29.22 23.98 -5.66
N ASN A 190 29.30 23.90 -4.34
CA ASN A 190 29.04 22.66 -3.60
C ASN A 190 27.61 22.17 -3.87
N VAL A 191 27.46 20.89 -4.20
CA VAL A 191 26.17 20.32 -4.62
C VAL A 191 25.19 20.23 -3.46
N ASP A 192 25.67 20.02 -2.24
CA ASP A 192 24.84 19.90 -1.03
C ASP A 192 24.72 21.22 -0.24
N GLU A 193 25.13 22.34 -0.85
CA GLU A 193 24.85 23.68 -0.32
C GLU A 193 23.35 23.98 -0.42
N ILE A 194 22.74 24.34 0.72
CA ILE A 194 21.34 24.77 0.77
C ILE A 194 21.22 26.15 0.10
N LEU A 195 20.33 26.25 -0.89
CA LEU A 195 20.19 27.43 -1.73
C LEU A 195 19.08 28.34 -1.20
N PRO A 196 19.35 29.62 -0.88
CA PRO A 196 18.30 30.57 -0.55
C PRO A 196 17.28 30.73 -1.68
N LYS A 197 16.01 30.94 -1.34
CA LYS A 197 14.97 31.26 -2.33
C LYS A 197 15.33 32.47 -3.18
N ASN A 198 14.90 32.43 -4.44
CA ASN A 198 15.30 33.30 -5.55
C ASN A 198 16.76 33.11 -6.03
N THR A 199 17.55 32.20 -5.45
CA THR A 199 18.84 31.81 -6.04
C THR A 199 18.60 31.26 -7.45
N ARG A 200 19.37 31.75 -8.41
CA ARG A 200 19.34 31.27 -9.80
C ARG A 200 20.41 30.23 -10.02
N VAL A 201 20.03 29.10 -10.61
CA VAL A 201 20.88 27.95 -10.91
C VAL A 201 20.94 27.78 -12.42
N GLN A 202 22.13 27.75 -13.01
CA GLN A 202 22.31 27.46 -14.43
C GLN A 202 22.17 25.95 -14.66
N ILE A 203 21.20 25.56 -15.47
CA ILE A 203 20.99 24.21 -15.96
C ILE A 203 21.77 24.09 -17.29
N PRO A 204 22.80 23.24 -17.38
CA PRO A 204 23.61 23.11 -18.60
C PRO A 204 22.81 22.60 -19.80
N GLY A 205 23.37 22.81 -21.00
CA GLY A 205 22.77 22.40 -22.26
C GLY A 205 22.59 20.89 -22.40
N PHE A 206 21.45 20.47 -22.95
CA PHE A 206 21.12 19.06 -23.19
C PHE A 206 20.47 18.88 -24.56
N LYS A 207 20.36 17.63 -25.04
CA LYS A 207 20.00 17.31 -26.44
C LYS A 207 18.70 17.96 -26.96
N ALA A 208 17.74 18.28 -26.08
CA ALA A 208 16.48 18.95 -26.43
C ALA A 208 16.47 20.48 -26.16
N ARG A 209 17.50 21.04 -25.52
CA ARG A 209 17.73 22.48 -25.39
C ARG A 209 19.25 22.75 -25.27
N PRO A 210 19.97 22.92 -26.39
CA PRO A 210 21.43 23.01 -26.41
C PRO A 210 22.02 24.16 -25.57
N ASP A 211 21.30 25.27 -25.44
CA ASP A 211 21.77 26.48 -24.75
C ASP A 211 21.55 26.47 -23.23
N GLY A 212 20.92 25.42 -22.69
CA GLY A 212 20.56 25.31 -21.27
C GLY A 212 19.45 26.30 -20.86
N TYR A 213 19.32 26.58 -19.56
CA TYR A 213 18.47 27.65 -19.01
C TYR A 213 18.74 27.91 -17.53
N PHE A 214 18.22 29.01 -16.98
CA PHE A 214 18.25 29.25 -15.53
C PHE A 214 16.99 28.72 -14.84
N TYR A 215 17.20 27.90 -13.81
CA TYR A 215 16.21 27.58 -12.77
C TYR A 215 16.27 28.65 -11.65
N THR A 216 15.20 28.78 -10.85
CA THR A 216 15.10 29.69 -9.70
C THR A 216 14.52 28.93 -8.51
N VAL A 217 15.12 29.04 -7.33
CA VAL A 217 14.65 28.36 -6.10
C VAL A 217 13.40 29.06 -5.54
N TYR A 218 12.36 28.30 -5.15
CA TYR A 218 11.02 28.85 -4.92
C TYR A 218 10.47 28.79 -3.48
N LYS A 219 11.09 28.07 -2.52
CA LYS A 219 10.54 27.86 -1.17
C LYS A 219 11.55 28.13 -0.04
N ASP A 220 11.03 28.45 1.14
CA ASP A 220 11.75 28.53 2.41
C ASP A 220 11.01 27.68 3.47
N ASN A 221 11.77 26.92 4.27
CA ASN A 221 11.42 26.33 5.58
C ASN A 221 10.22 25.34 5.67
N GLU A 222 10.07 24.73 6.85
CA GLU A 222 9.02 23.76 7.18
C GLU A 222 8.17 24.21 8.39
N THR A 223 7.05 23.51 8.63
CA THR A 223 6.11 23.83 9.71
C THR A 223 6.03 22.70 10.74
N LEU A 224 5.74 23.04 11.99
CA LEU A 224 5.57 22.05 13.07
C LEU A 224 4.52 21.01 12.73
N ARG A 225 3.43 21.40 12.05
CA ARG A 225 2.41 20.46 11.57
C ARG A 225 2.96 19.51 10.50
N LYS A 226 3.74 19.99 9.53
CA LYS A 226 4.34 19.10 8.50
C LYS A 226 5.22 18.02 9.14
N ILE A 227 5.95 18.37 10.20
CA ILE A 227 6.80 17.43 10.95
C ILE A 227 5.92 16.50 11.80
N ALA A 228 4.94 17.02 12.54
CA ALA A 228 3.96 16.22 13.27
C ALA A 228 3.31 15.14 12.38
N ASP A 229 2.81 15.56 11.21
CA ASP A 229 2.19 14.70 10.22
C ASP A 229 3.20 13.69 9.62
N SER A 230 4.48 14.04 9.46
CA SER A 230 5.52 13.11 8.94
C SER A 230 6.14 12.19 10.00
N GLN A 231 6.01 12.49 11.29
CA GLN A 231 6.52 11.68 12.39
C GLN A 231 5.39 10.91 13.12
N LEU A 232 4.14 11.02 12.64
CA LEU A 232 2.95 10.36 13.18
C LEU A 232 2.62 10.73 14.65
N VAL A 233 2.93 11.97 15.05
CA VAL A 233 2.69 12.50 16.41
C VAL A 233 1.87 13.79 16.31
N GLY A 234 0.92 14.03 17.22
CA GLY A 234 0.07 15.24 17.17
C GLY A 234 0.85 16.56 17.34
N PRO A 235 0.57 17.63 16.56
CA PRO A 235 1.36 18.87 16.59
C PRO A 235 1.26 19.64 17.92
N VAL A 236 0.16 19.48 18.66
CA VAL A 236 0.00 19.97 20.05
C VAL A 236 1.03 19.30 20.97
N ILE A 237 1.14 17.97 20.89
CA ILE A 237 2.04 17.16 21.72
C ILE A 237 3.50 17.56 21.49
N ILE A 238 3.90 17.79 20.23
CA ILE A 238 5.24 18.29 19.91
C ILE A 238 5.42 19.75 20.39
N ALA A 239 4.39 20.60 20.32
CA ALA A 239 4.48 21.97 20.84
C ALA A 239 4.69 21.99 22.36
N ASP A 240 3.83 21.30 23.12
CA ASP A 240 3.90 21.22 24.59
C ASP A 240 5.24 20.64 25.06
N LEU A 241 5.68 19.53 24.47
CA LEU A 241 6.92 18.84 24.85
C LEU A 241 8.20 19.65 24.56
N ASN A 242 8.14 20.58 23.61
CA ASN A 242 9.22 21.51 23.30
C ASN A 242 9.04 22.90 23.94
N GLY A 243 7.99 23.11 24.76
CA GLY A 243 7.70 24.39 25.40
C GLY A 243 7.33 25.51 24.41
N LEU A 244 6.91 25.16 23.19
CA LEU A 244 6.54 26.13 22.16
C LEU A 244 5.17 26.73 22.49
N LYS A 245 5.08 28.06 22.63
CA LYS A 245 3.79 28.75 22.80
C LYS A 245 2.95 28.62 21.51
N TYR A 246 1.65 28.39 21.64
CA TYR A 246 0.70 28.37 20.51
C TYR A 246 -0.67 28.91 20.93
N THR A 247 -1.51 29.25 19.94
CA THR A 247 -2.96 29.22 20.08
C THR A 247 -3.53 28.02 19.34
N PHE A 248 -4.63 27.48 19.86
CA PHE A 248 -5.43 26.44 19.22
C PHE A 248 -6.86 26.95 19.08
N GLU A 249 -7.42 26.90 17.88
CA GLU A 249 -8.82 27.26 17.62
C GLU A 249 -9.46 26.24 16.67
N GLU A 250 -10.59 25.68 17.07
CA GLU A 250 -11.42 24.83 16.22
C GLU A 250 -12.64 25.61 15.71
N LYS A 251 -12.79 25.69 14.38
CA LYS A 251 -13.98 26.28 13.74
C LYS A 251 -14.49 25.35 12.66
N ARG A 252 -15.78 25.01 12.75
CA ARG A 252 -16.50 24.17 11.75
C ARG A 252 -15.81 22.81 11.49
N GLY A 253 -15.29 22.17 12.54
CA GLY A 253 -14.58 20.88 12.43
C GLY A 253 -13.15 20.98 11.89
N VAL A 254 -12.61 22.19 11.72
CA VAL A 254 -11.20 22.41 11.36
C VAL A 254 -10.46 22.95 12.57
N ALA A 255 -9.63 22.10 13.18
CA ALA A 255 -8.67 22.49 14.20
C ALA A 255 -7.48 23.22 13.56
N THR A 256 -7.15 24.40 14.10
CA THR A 256 -6.01 25.22 13.66
C THR A 256 -5.08 25.50 14.83
N LEU A 257 -3.77 25.29 14.60
CA LEU A 257 -2.71 25.57 15.57
C LEU A 257 -1.78 26.63 14.98
N GLN A 258 -1.60 27.73 15.70
CA GLN A 258 -0.73 28.83 15.33
C GLN A 258 0.35 29.00 16.40
N LEU A 259 1.61 28.72 16.04
CA LEU A 259 2.75 28.98 16.94
C LEU A 259 2.87 30.47 17.25
N LEU A 260 3.39 30.78 18.44
CA LEU A 260 3.69 32.12 18.90
C LEU A 260 5.19 32.29 19.20
N THR A 261 5.62 33.54 19.19
CA THR A 261 6.86 34.02 19.82
C THR A 261 6.67 34.15 21.34
N GLU A 262 7.74 34.37 22.10
CA GLU A 262 7.63 34.56 23.55
C GLU A 262 6.73 35.75 23.92
N ASP A 263 6.78 36.83 23.14
CA ASP A 263 5.92 38.02 23.19
C ASP A 263 4.43 37.76 22.86
N GLY A 264 4.05 36.53 22.49
CA GLY A 264 2.68 36.18 22.10
C GLY A 264 2.28 36.59 20.67
N LYS A 265 3.21 37.10 19.85
CA LYS A 265 2.96 37.43 18.42
C LYS A 265 3.07 36.16 17.56
N PRO A 266 2.27 35.98 16.49
CA PRO A 266 2.35 34.79 15.62
C PRO A 266 3.76 34.52 15.06
N ARG A 267 4.18 33.26 15.14
CA ARG A 267 5.44 32.72 14.60
C ARG A 267 5.16 32.02 13.26
N ALA A 268 5.86 32.42 12.20
CA ALA A 268 5.57 32.00 10.83
C ALA A 268 5.89 30.53 10.50
N GLY A 269 6.76 29.87 11.28
CA GLY A 269 7.21 28.51 11.07
C GLY A 269 8.38 28.14 11.98
N LEU A 270 8.98 26.97 11.71
CA LEU A 270 10.22 26.56 12.35
C LEU A 270 11.43 27.04 11.53
N PHE A 271 12.59 27.13 12.18
CA PHE A 271 13.85 27.50 11.52
C PHE A 271 14.61 26.21 11.14
N PRO A 272 15.22 26.14 9.94
CA PRO A 272 16.08 25.03 9.56
C PRO A 272 17.20 24.81 10.57
N GLY A 273 17.43 23.56 10.96
CA GLY A 273 18.38 23.21 12.01
C GLY A 273 17.84 23.26 13.45
N GLU A 274 16.58 23.64 13.69
CA GLU A 274 15.93 23.37 14.99
C GLU A 274 15.73 21.85 15.18
N THR A 275 16.06 21.33 16.36
CA THR A 275 15.79 19.93 16.77
C THR A 275 14.58 19.87 17.67
N LEU A 276 13.64 18.96 17.38
CA LEU A 276 12.40 18.79 18.15
C LEU A 276 12.39 17.48 18.96
N LYS A 277 11.72 17.52 20.11
CA LYS A 277 11.39 16.37 20.94
C LYS A 277 10.04 15.76 20.56
N LEU A 278 9.94 14.43 20.58
CA LEU A 278 8.71 13.63 20.44
C LEU A 278 8.47 12.82 21.73
N PRO A 279 7.25 12.31 22.03
CA PRO A 279 6.97 11.63 23.30
C PRO A 279 7.69 10.28 23.46
N GLU A 280 8.00 9.90 24.70
CA GLU A 280 8.66 8.62 25.02
C GLU A 280 7.74 7.41 24.98
N GLY A 281 8.25 6.31 24.41
CA GLY A 281 7.58 5.02 24.37
C GLY A 281 6.68 4.83 23.15
N ALA A 282 6.30 3.57 22.93
CA ALA A 282 5.33 3.17 21.92
C ALA A 282 4.29 2.25 22.58
N THR A 283 3.05 2.30 22.12
CA THR A 283 2.01 1.38 22.59
C THR A 283 1.82 0.22 21.62
N TYR A 284 1.87 -1.01 22.13
CA TYR A 284 1.53 -2.22 21.40
C TYR A 284 0.12 -2.68 21.78
N ILE A 285 -0.64 -3.18 20.82
CA ILE A 285 -1.95 -3.80 21.05
C ILE A 285 -1.78 -5.31 20.95
N VAL A 286 -2.11 -6.02 22.03
CA VAL A 286 -1.99 -7.49 22.12
C VAL A 286 -2.96 -8.16 21.15
N ALA A 287 -2.44 -9.04 20.30
CA ALA A 287 -3.18 -9.90 19.39
C ALA A 287 -3.48 -11.28 20.01
N ALA A 288 -4.43 -12.01 19.41
CA ALA A 288 -4.81 -13.32 19.89
C ALA A 288 -3.69 -14.35 19.60
N GLY A 289 -3.12 -14.94 20.66
CA GLY A 289 -2.00 -15.89 20.57
C GLY A 289 -0.64 -15.31 20.96
N ASP A 290 -0.54 -13.99 21.17
CA ASP A 290 0.68 -13.35 21.65
C ASP A 290 1.08 -13.83 23.04
N THR A 291 2.38 -13.91 23.29
CA THR A 291 2.99 -14.22 24.58
C THR A 291 3.93 -13.08 24.99
N PRO A 292 4.28 -12.93 26.29
CA PRO A 292 5.31 -11.96 26.70
C PRO A 292 6.62 -12.13 25.94
N ALA A 293 7.01 -13.37 25.62
CA ALA A 293 8.18 -13.70 24.81
C ALA A 293 8.05 -13.27 23.34
N SER A 294 6.95 -13.62 22.66
CA SER A 294 6.79 -13.32 21.23
C SER A 294 6.69 -11.82 20.94
N ILE A 295 6.01 -11.05 21.80
CA ILE A 295 5.98 -9.57 21.68
C ILE A 295 7.38 -8.99 21.92
N ALA A 296 8.09 -9.48 22.93
CA ALA A 296 9.44 -9.01 23.22
C ALA A 296 10.43 -9.32 22.09
N GLU A 297 10.34 -10.50 21.48
CA GLU A 297 11.13 -10.93 20.33
C GLU A 297 10.78 -10.14 19.05
N GLN A 298 9.48 -9.96 18.76
CA GLN A 298 8.98 -9.15 17.64
C GLN A 298 9.62 -7.75 17.67
N HIS A 299 9.58 -7.09 18.82
CA HIS A 299 10.08 -5.73 19.04
C HIS A 299 11.57 -5.64 19.42
N GLY A 300 12.27 -6.75 19.63
CA GLY A 300 13.70 -6.79 19.95
C GLY A 300 14.06 -6.28 21.36
N ILE A 301 13.13 -6.37 22.30
CA ILE A 301 13.23 -5.86 23.67
C ILE A 301 13.37 -7.01 24.69
N ALA A 302 13.72 -6.70 25.93
CA ALA A 302 13.71 -7.70 27.01
C ALA A 302 12.28 -7.88 27.57
N VAL A 303 11.86 -9.15 27.77
CA VAL A 303 10.57 -9.46 28.44
C VAL A 303 10.51 -8.82 29.83
N ALA A 304 11.64 -8.74 30.54
CA ALA A 304 11.76 -8.07 31.83
C ALA A 304 11.38 -6.59 31.78
N ASP A 305 11.71 -5.86 30.70
CA ASP A 305 11.33 -4.44 30.54
C ASP A 305 9.87 -4.27 30.16
N LEU A 306 9.35 -5.16 29.30
CA LEU A 306 7.93 -5.23 28.96
C LEU A 306 7.08 -5.49 30.23
N ARG A 307 7.52 -6.42 31.08
CA ARG A 307 6.94 -6.71 32.41
C ARG A 307 7.03 -5.52 33.37
N ARG A 308 8.19 -4.88 33.46
CA ARG A 308 8.46 -3.72 34.32
C ARG A 308 7.56 -2.52 34.03
N LEU A 309 7.17 -2.34 32.76
CA LEU A 309 6.30 -1.23 32.33
C LEU A 309 4.81 -1.53 32.42
N ASN A 310 4.42 -2.82 32.45
CA ASN A 310 3.01 -3.24 32.45
C ASN A 310 2.70 -4.21 33.62
N PRO A 311 3.06 -3.87 34.88
CA PRO A 311 3.04 -4.83 35.99
C PRO A 311 1.64 -5.39 36.30
N ALA A 312 0.57 -4.65 36.00
CA ALA A 312 -0.81 -5.08 36.17
C ALA A 312 -1.27 -6.14 35.16
N ILE A 313 -0.66 -6.20 33.97
CA ILE A 313 -1.03 -7.16 32.91
C ILE A 313 -0.25 -8.47 33.08
N PHE A 314 1.01 -8.39 33.51
CA PHE A 314 1.89 -9.56 33.64
C PHE A 314 1.87 -10.25 35.01
N GLN A 315 0.92 -9.91 35.89
CA GLN A 315 0.81 -10.51 37.22
C GLN A 315 0.35 -11.98 37.15
N GLY A 316 1.28 -12.91 37.44
CA GLY A 316 1.00 -14.35 37.44
C GLY A 316 1.06 -15.03 36.06
N VAL A 317 1.41 -14.28 35.01
CA VAL A 317 1.57 -14.76 33.63
C VAL A 317 3.04 -15.16 33.40
N ASN A 318 3.34 -16.34 32.85
CA ASN A 318 4.69 -16.78 32.49
C ASN A 318 5.08 -16.31 31.08
N ASP A 319 6.38 -16.31 30.73
CA ASP A 319 6.87 -15.71 29.48
C ASP A 319 6.31 -16.34 28.20
N THR A 320 5.85 -17.58 28.27
CA THR A 320 5.24 -18.36 27.17
C THR A 320 3.71 -18.43 27.23
N ASP A 321 3.07 -17.84 28.24
CA ASP A 321 1.62 -17.92 28.39
C ASP A 321 0.93 -16.91 27.45
N PRO A 322 -0.12 -17.30 26.71
CA PRO A 322 -0.87 -16.38 25.88
C PRO A 322 -1.50 -15.24 26.69
N LEU A 323 -1.33 -14.01 26.22
CA LEU A 323 -1.93 -12.81 26.81
C LEU A 323 -3.40 -12.68 26.45
N GLU A 324 -4.14 -11.99 27.33
CA GLU A 324 -5.48 -11.50 27.01
C GLU A 324 -5.37 -10.40 25.95
N HIS A 325 -5.97 -10.60 24.77
CA HIS A 325 -6.00 -9.58 23.71
C HIS A 325 -7.11 -8.54 23.91
N ARG A 326 -8.23 -8.94 24.53
CA ARG A 326 -9.33 -8.03 24.91
C ARG A 326 -9.20 -7.57 26.35
N ARG A 327 -9.39 -6.28 26.58
CA ARG A 327 -9.35 -5.65 27.90
C ARG A 327 -10.49 -6.18 28.78
N GLN A 328 -10.10 -6.67 29.95
CA GLN A 328 -11.02 -6.97 31.03
C GLN A 328 -11.02 -5.83 32.06
N LEU A 329 -12.18 -5.52 32.61
CA LEU A 329 -12.35 -4.61 33.74
C LEU A 329 -12.69 -5.40 35.01
N ASN A 330 -11.92 -5.19 36.07
CA ASN A 330 -12.32 -5.54 37.42
C ASN A 330 -13.54 -4.70 37.81
N LEU A 331 -14.64 -5.37 38.17
CA LEU A 331 -15.88 -4.70 38.54
C LEU A 331 -15.86 -4.34 40.04
N PRO A 332 -16.05 -3.05 40.42
CA PRO A 332 -16.13 -2.65 41.83
C PRO A 332 -17.45 -3.08 42.49
N ASN A 333 -18.44 -3.49 41.70
CA ASN A 333 -19.74 -3.97 42.15
C ASN A 333 -20.20 -5.12 41.24
N LEU A 334 -20.60 -6.25 41.85
CA LEU A 334 -20.91 -7.50 41.16
C LEU A 334 -22.42 -7.62 40.86
N VAL A 335 -23.01 -6.54 40.37
CA VAL A 335 -24.43 -6.47 40.00
C VAL A 335 -24.55 -5.78 38.64
N TYR A 336 -25.05 -6.51 37.66
CA TYR A 336 -25.39 -6.03 36.34
C TYR A 336 -26.87 -5.61 36.27
N VAL A 337 -27.17 -4.50 35.61
CA VAL A 337 -28.53 -4.00 35.34
C VAL A 337 -28.84 -4.23 33.87
N ALA A 338 -29.82 -5.09 33.62
CA ALA A 338 -30.18 -5.54 32.28
C ALA A 338 -30.75 -4.41 31.39
N ARG A 339 -30.36 -4.45 30.12
CA ARG A 339 -30.77 -3.55 29.04
C ARG A 339 -31.90 -4.20 28.22
N GLU A 340 -32.49 -3.43 27.32
CA GLU A 340 -33.47 -3.97 26.36
C GLU A 340 -32.79 -4.91 25.35
N GLY A 341 -33.28 -6.15 25.25
CA GLY A 341 -32.71 -7.21 24.41
C GLY A 341 -31.66 -8.10 25.08
N ASP A 342 -31.30 -7.85 26.35
CA ASP A 342 -30.31 -8.67 27.05
C ASP A 342 -30.79 -10.11 27.32
N THR A 343 -29.85 -11.05 27.21
CA THR A 343 -30.06 -12.46 27.57
C THR A 343 -29.05 -12.92 28.62
N LEU A 344 -29.40 -13.93 29.41
CA LEU A 344 -28.45 -14.54 30.38
C LEU A 344 -27.18 -15.06 29.71
N GLN A 345 -27.26 -15.53 28.46
CA GLN A 345 -26.09 -15.93 27.67
C GLN A 345 -25.21 -14.72 27.31
N ALA A 346 -25.77 -13.65 26.74
CA ALA A 346 -24.99 -12.46 26.39
C ALA A 346 -24.35 -11.81 27.62
N ILE A 347 -25.06 -11.80 28.76
CA ILE A 347 -24.50 -11.36 30.05
C ILE A 347 -23.36 -12.29 30.47
N ALA A 348 -23.55 -13.62 30.44
CA ALA A 348 -22.49 -14.56 30.84
C ALA A 348 -21.22 -14.42 29.97
N GLU A 349 -21.39 -14.31 28.64
CA GLU A 349 -20.30 -14.14 27.67
C GLU A 349 -19.53 -12.84 27.89
N ALA A 350 -20.23 -11.71 28.06
CA ALA A 350 -19.61 -10.41 28.37
C ALA A 350 -18.85 -10.40 29.73
N HIS A 351 -19.12 -11.38 30.60
CA HIS A 351 -18.50 -11.51 31.92
C HIS A 351 -17.54 -12.70 32.05
N GLY A 352 -17.26 -13.42 30.96
CA GLY A 352 -16.42 -14.63 30.98
C GLY A 352 -16.98 -15.81 31.80
N ILE A 353 -18.27 -15.78 32.15
CA ILE A 353 -18.91 -16.77 33.01
C ILE A 353 -19.25 -18.01 32.18
N LYS A 354 -18.54 -19.12 32.43
CA LYS A 354 -18.71 -20.37 31.68
C LYS A 354 -19.90 -21.22 32.16
N ASP A 355 -20.34 -21.04 33.41
CA ASP A 355 -21.47 -21.78 33.98
C ASP A 355 -22.72 -20.89 34.04
N ILE A 356 -23.50 -20.93 32.96
CA ILE A 356 -24.77 -20.20 32.82
C ILE A 356 -25.83 -20.76 33.78
N ALA A 357 -25.78 -22.04 34.11
CA ALA A 357 -26.74 -22.66 35.03
C ALA A 357 -26.52 -22.18 36.47
N ALA A 358 -25.27 -22.09 36.92
CA ALA A 358 -24.92 -21.47 38.20
C ALA A 358 -25.27 -19.98 38.24
N LEU A 359 -25.10 -19.23 37.14
CA LEU A 359 -25.52 -17.82 37.05
C LEU A 359 -27.05 -17.66 37.14
N ALA A 360 -27.81 -18.54 36.48
CA ALA A 360 -29.27 -18.55 36.58
C ALA A 360 -29.72 -18.90 38.02
N GLN A 361 -29.13 -19.93 38.63
CA GLN A 361 -29.42 -20.35 40.00
C GLN A 361 -29.09 -19.25 41.03
N LEU A 362 -27.95 -18.57 40.90
CA LEU A 362 -27.54 -17.43 41.75
C LEU A 362 -28.58 -16.29 41.75
N ASN A 363 -29.36 -16.19 40.69
CA ASN A 363 -30.38 -15.16 40.49
C ASN A 363 -31.82 -15.67 40.66
N ASN A 364 -32.02 -16.96 40.97
CA ASN A 364 -33.32 -17.63 41.03
C ASN A 364 -34.10 -17.59 39.69
N LEU A 365 -33.38 -17.71 38.58
CA LEU A 365 -33.92 -17.72 37.22
C LEU A 365 -33.92 -19.13 36.65
N ASP A 366 -34.86 -19.41 35.75
CA ASP A 366 -34.89 -20.65 34.98
C ASP A 366 -33.82 -20.62 33.89
N ALA A 367 -32.93 -21.62 33.86
CA ALA A 367 -31.91 -21.76 32.83
C ALA A 367 -32.50 -22.01 31.43
N GLY A 368 -33.77 -22.42 31.33
CA GLY A 368 -34.54 -22.52 30.08
C GLY A 368 -35.17 -21.21 29.60
N ALA A 369 -35.12 -20.12 30.39
CA ALA A 369 -35.71 -18.82 30.06
C ALA A 369 -34.63 -17.77 29.80
N PRO A 370 -34.16 -17.58 28.55
CA PRO A 370 -32.93 -16.83 28.28
C PRO A 370 -33.08 -15.31 28.39
N VAL A 371 -34.29 -14.75 28.35
CA VAL A 371 -34.55 -13.30 28.30
C VAL A 371 -34.58 -12.69 29.70
N VAL A 372 -33.85 -11.59 29.90
CA VAL A 372 -33.86 -10.82 31.14
C VAL A 372 -34.73 -9.57 30.99
N ASN A 373 -35.47 -9.19 32.03
CA ASN A 373 -36.32 -8.00 31.94
C ASN A 373 -35.47 -6.70 31.99
N PRO A 374 -35.76 -5.67 31.17
CA PRO A 374 -35.03 -4.41 31.24
C PRO A 374 -35.12 -3.77 32.64
N GLY A 375 -33.98 -3.32 33.17
CA GLY A 375 -33.85 -2.80 34.53
C GLY A 375 -33.73 -3.87 35.63
N GLN A 376 -33.83 -5.16 35.31
CA GLN A 376 -33.64 -6.24 36.28
C GLN A 376 -32.17 -6.34 36.74
N GLU A 377 -31.97 -6.59 38.03
CA GLU A 377 -30.64 -6.76 38.63
C GLU A 377 -30.20 -8.23 38.59
N ILE A 378 -29.03 -8.47 37.99
CA ILE A 378 -28.38 -9.77 37.89
C ILE A 378 -27.10 -9.73 38.73
N ARG A 379 -27.07 -10.53 39.79
CA ARG A 379 -25.88 -10.76 40.63
C ARG A 379 -24.88 -11.62 39.87
N LEU A 380 -23.62 -11.20 39.89
CA LEU A 380 -22.50 -11.87 39.25
C LEU A 380 -21.71 -12.68 40.30
N PRO A 381 -21.03 -13.78 39.91
CA PRO A 381 -20.10 -14.50 40.77
C PRO A 381 -18.98 -13.62 41.34
N ASN A 382 -18.38 -14.04 42.46
CA ASN A 382 -17.23 -13.34 43.02
C ASN A 382 -15.99 -13.50 42.13
N GLY A 383 -15.24 -12.41 41.91
CA GLY A 383 -14.11 -12.36 40.99
C GLY A 383 -14.49 -12.19 39.52
N THR A 384 -15.77 -12.04 39.17
CA THR A 384 -16.19 -11.74 37.80
C THR A 384 -15.62 -10.39 37.33
N ARG A 385 -15.10 -10.40 36.10
CA ARG A 385 -14.65 -9.23 35.34
C ARG A 385 -15.58 -8.98 34.16
N TYR A 386 -15.50 -7.80 33.56
CA TYR A 386 -16.24 -7.43 32.35
C TYR A 386 -15.32 -7.35 31.14
N ILE A 387 -15.64 -8.04 30.05
CA ILE A 387 -14.95 -7.92 28.76
C ILE A 387 -15.52 -6.71 28.03
N VAL A 388 -14.66 -5.73 27.73
CA VAL A 388 -15.08 -4.47 27.08
C VAL A 388 -15.55 -4.73 25.64
N GLY A 389 -16.73 -4.21 25.27
CA GLY A 389 -17.28 -4.29 23.92
C GLY A 389 -16.95 -3.08 23.04
N LEU A 390 -17.12 -3.25 21.72
CA LEU A 390 -16.85 -2.25 20.67
C LEU A 390 -17.52 -0.87 20.84
N ALA A 391 -18.58 -0.78 21.66
CA ALA A 391 -19.38 0.43 21.83
C ALA A 391 -19.39 0.94 23.29
N ASP A 392 -18.52 0.41 24.16
CA ASP A 392 -18.52 0.77 25.57
C ASP A 392 -17.70 2.01 25.91
N THR A 393 -18.21 2.77 26.88
CA THR A 393 -17.51 3.85 27.56
C THR A 393 -17.50 3.57 29.06
N TRP A 394 -16.69 4.30 29.84
CA TRP A 394 -16.74 4.19 31.29
C TRP A 394 -18.16 4.44 31.84
N GLU A 395 -18.94 5.32 31.20
CA GLU A 395 -20.32 5.63 31.56
C GLU A 395 -21.32 4.52 31.17
N SER A 396 -21.17 3.84 30.02
CA SER A 396 -22.09 2.74 29.64
C SER A 396 -21.92 1.55 30.58
N VAL A 397 -20.67 1.16 30.85
CA VAL A 397 -20.33 0.03 31.70
C VAL A 397 -20.66 0.36 33.16
N ALA A 398 -20.26 1.52 33.68
CA ALA A 398 -20.51 1.87 35.07
C ALA A 398 -22.01 2.00 35.39
N ARG A 399 -22.82 2.54 34.46
CA ARG A 399 -24.28 2.59 34.58
C ARG A 399 -24.90 1.20 34.67
N SER A 400 -24.46 0.26 33.83
CA SER A 400 -24.88 -1.14 33.92
C SER A 400 -24.40 -1.83 35.19
N HIS A 401 -23.31 -1.38 35.83
CA HIS A 401 -22.71 -2.02 36.99
C HIS A 401 -22.94 -1.29 38.33
N LYS A 402 -23.95 -0.39 38.39
CA LYS A 402 -24.28 0.40 39.60
C LYS A 402 -23.05 1.02 40.27
N THR A 403 -22.21 1.69 39.48
CA THR A 403 -21.01 2.42 39.91
C THR A 403 -20.86 3.70 39.07
N THR A 404 -19.89 4.56 39.37
CA THR A 404 -19.55 5.70 38.52
C THR A 404 -18.41 5.38 37.56
N ALA A 405 -18.36 6.08 36.42
CA ALA A 405 -17.23 6.02 35.48
C ALA A 405 -15.89 6.27 36.19
N ALA A 406 -15.88 7.18 37.17
CA ALA A 406 -14.70 7.53 37.96
C ALA A 406 -14.23 6.41 38.91
N GLU A 407 -15.15 5.68 39.52
CA GLU A 407 -14.82 4.53 40.40
C GLU A 407 -14.39 3.31 39.57
N LEU A 408 -15.09 3.02 38.47
CA LEU A 408 -14.76 1.92 37.56
C LEU A 408 -13.38 2.10 36.93
N ALA A 409 -13.04 3.31 36.47
CA ALA A 409 -11.71 3.60 35.93
C ALA A 409 -10.60 3.45 37.00
N ARG A 410 -10.82 3.98 38.22
CA ARG A 410 -9.88 3.86 39.34
C ARG A 410 -9.67 2.42 39.81
N ALA A 411 -10.73 1.61 39.86
CA ALA A 411 -10.66 0.17 40.13
C ALA A 411 -9.85 -0.62 39.08
N ASN A 412 -9.58 0.01 37.93
CA ASN A 412 -8.82 -0.53 36.81
C ASN A 412 -7.53 0.26 36.52
N GLY A 413 -7.03 1.04 37.49
CA GLY A 413 -5.78 1.79 37.39
C GLY A 413 -5.76 2.88 36.30
N SER A 414 -6.92 3.28 35.79
CA SER A 414 -7.09 4.20 34.67
C SER A 414 -7.57 5.57 35.13
N ASP A 415 -7.15 6.62 34.44
CA ASP A 415 -7.80 7.93 34.57
C ASP A 415 -9.19 7.87 33.90
N PRO A 416 -10.26 8.42 34.50
CA PRO A 416 -11.61 8.42 33.91
C PRO A 416 -11.70 9.21 32.59
N ALA A 417 -10.80 10.16 32.34
CA ALA A 417 -10.73 10.91 31.08
C ALA A 417 -9.95 10.16 29.97
N THR A 418 -9.30 9.04 30.28
CA THR A 418 -8.69 8.17 29.25
C THR A 418 -9.78 7.35 28.56
N PRO A 419 -9.89 7.34 27.22
CA PRO A 419 -10.88 6.53 26.52
C PRO A 419 -10.84 5.04 26.88
N LEU A 420 -12.00 4.41 26.98
CA LEU A 420 -12.12 2.97 27.24
C LEU A 420 -11.86 2.18 25.95
N SER A 421 -10.63 1.71 25.75
CA SER A 421 -10.32 0.75 24.68
C SER A 421 -10.82 -0.67 25.02
N GLN A 422 -11.25 -1.40 24.01
CA GLN A 422 -11.59 -2.83 24.08
C GLN A 422 -10.35 -3.76 24.07
N ASP A 423 -9.19 -3.25 23.68
CA ASP A 423 -7.98 -4.06 23.49
C ASP A 423 -6.99 -3.90 24.66
N VAL A 424 -6.18 -4.92 24.93
CA VAL A 424 -5.08 -4.82 25.90
C VAL A 424 -3.91 -4.08 25.26
N VAL A 425 -3.54 -2.94 25.86
CA VAL A 425 -2.48 -2.07 25.38
C VAL A 425 -1.26 -2.16 26.31
N LEU A 426 -0.13 -2.59 25.77
CA LEU A 426 1.16 -2.60 26.45
C LEU A 426 1.95 -1.33 26.14
N GLN A 427 2.52 -0.71 27.17
CA GLN A 427 3.59 0.27 27.03
C GLN A 427 4.89 -0.47 26.70
N LEU A 428 5.42 -0.29 25.49
CA LEU A 428 6.75 -0.75 25.12
C LEU A 428 7.80 0.18 25.75
N PRO A 429 8.98 -0.34 26.14
CA PRO A 429 10.09 0.51 26.54
C PRO A 429 10.51 1.42 25.39
N LYS A 430 11.04 2.60 25.74
CA LYS A 430 11.81 3.40 24.80
C LYS A 430 12.94 2.54 24.26
N ILE A 431 12.90 2.23 22.98
CA ILE A 431 13.90 1.43 22.31
C ILE A 431 15.18 2.30 22.26
N ASP A 432 16.23 1.89 22.99
CA ASP A 432 17.55 2.57 23.05
C ASP A 432 18.65 1.81 22.29
N ARG A 433 18.35 0.55 21.95
CA ARG A 433 19.13 -0.34 21.11
C ARG A 433 18.21 -1.06 20.13
N TYR A 434 18.67 -1.24 18.91
CA TYR A 434 17.98 -2.00 17.87
C TYR A 434 18.91 -3.03 17.23
N LYS A 435 18.40 -4.21 16.89
CA LYS A 435 19.17 -5.31 16.29
C LYS A 435 18.86 -5.44 14.79
N VAL A 436 19.80 -4.99 13.94
CA VAL A 436 19.69 -4.99 12.46
C VAL A 436 19.17 -6.33 11.95
N LYS A 437 18.05 -6.34 11.22
CA LYS A 437 17.52 -7.57 10.60
C LYS A 437 17.95 -7.72 9.13
N GLY A 438 18.42 -6.66 8.46
CA GLY A 438 18.90 -6.72 7.07
C GLY A 438 18.84 -5.42 6.26
N GLN A 439 18.74 -4.26 6.92
CA GLN A 439 18.43 -2.97 6.32
C GLN A 439 19.67 -2.05 6.31
N THR A 440 19.76 -1.14 5.34
CA THR A 440 20.77 -0.07 5.33
C THR A 440 20.50 0.96 6.43
N LEU A 441 21.54 1.67 6.90
CA LEU A 441 21.44 2.76 7.87
C LEU A 441 20.37 3.83 7.52
N GLU A 442 19.92 3.94 6.27
CA GLU A 442 18.85 4.83 5.82
C GLU A 442 17.42 4.21 5.92
N GLU A 443 17.26 2.93 5.61
CA GLU A 443 15.98 2.18 5.74
C GLU A 443 15.67 1.83 7.21
N VAL A 444 16.75 1.58 7.94
CA VAL A 444 16.90 1.88 9.36
C VAL A 444 16.34 3.27 9.63
N ALA A 445 17.08 4.36 9.42
CA ALA A 445 16.73 5.74 9.80
C ALA A 445 15.31 6.29 9.49
N LYS A 446 14.56 5.69 8.57
CA LYS A 446 13.16 6.03 8.23
C LYS A 446 12.10 5.40 9.14
N GLY A 447 12.38 4.21 9.68
CA GLY A 447 11.37 3.33 10.27
C GLY A 447 10.68 3.84 11.53
N PHE A 448 11.34 4.74 12.25
CA PHE A 448 10.73 5.61 13.24
C PHE A 448 11.33 7.02 13.04
N ALA A 449 10.78 8.02 13.72
CA ALA A 449 10.63 9.38 13.19
C ALA A 449 11.91 10.12 12.71
N ASN A 450 12.54 9.80 11.57
CA ASN A 450 13.80 10.41 11.12
C ASN A 450 14.92 10.32 12.19
N VAL A 451 15.46 9.11 12.42
CA VAL A 451 16.92 9.02 12.58
C VAL A 451 17.47 9.42 11.22
N THR A 452 18.76 9.74 11.13
CA THR A 452 19.42 9.83 9.84
C THR A 452 20.54 8.81 9.87
N ALA A 453 20.92 8.26 8.72
CA ALA A 453 22.08 7.39 8.64
C ALA A 453 23.33 8.03 9.30
N ALA A 454 23.42 9.37 9.25
CA ALA A 454 24.43 10.17 9.95
C ALA A 454 24.30 10.17 11.48
N THR A 455 23.17 10.60 12.05
CA THR A 455 22.98 10.65 13.52
C THR A 455 23.06 9.27 14.18
N LEU A 456 22.75 8.21 13.43
CA LEU A 456 22.92 6.83 13.87
C LEU A 456 24.36 6.35 13.83
N ALA A 457 25.05 6.63 12.72
CA ALA A 457 26.45 6.27 12.56
C ALA A 457 27.30 6.96 13.64
N GLU A 458 27.00 8.22 13.96
CA GLU A 458 27.54 8.95 15.11
C GLU A 458 27.26 8.23 16.44
N ALA A 459 26.00 7.83 16.70
CA ALA A 459 25.63 7.13 17.93
C ALA A 459 26.34 5.77 18.14
N ASN A 460 26.92 5.21 17.07
CA ASN A 460 27.62 3.91 17.05
C ASN A 460 29.13 4.00 16.74
N GLY A 461 29.66 5.17 16.38
CA GLY A 461 31.07 5.33 16.00
C GLY A 461 31.45 4.71 14.65
N ILE A 462 30.50 4.64 13.70
CA ILE A 462 30.67 4.09 12.35
C ILE A 462 30.47 5.18 11.28
N GLN A 463 30.54 4.84 9.98
CA GLN A 463 30.25 5.77 8.88
C GLN A 463 28.78 5.66 8.40
N PRO A 464 28.15 6.73 7.86
CA PRO A 464 26.74 6.72 7.45
C PRO A 464 26.39 5.76 6.31
N ASP A 465 27.40 5.35 5.53
CA ASP A 465 27.32 4.38 4.43
C ASP A 465 27.81 2.98 4.83
N SER A 466 28.09 2.73 6.11
CA SER A 466 28.57 1.43 6.59
C SER A 466 27.56 0.32 6.30
N VAL A 467 28.02 -0.72 5.60
CA VAL A 467 27.27 -1.97 5.47
C VAL A 467 27.18 -2.65 6.83
N LEU A 468 25.96 -2.90 7.28
CA LEU A 468 25.66 -3.48 8.59
C LEU A 468 25.59 -5.01 8.50
N ALA A 469 26.18 -5.71 9.46
CA ALA A 469 25.95 -7.14 9.61
C ALA A 469 24.57 -7.39 10.23
N ILE A 470 23.85 -8.40 9.74
CA ILE A 470 22.60 -8.84 10.37
C ILE A 470 22.93 -9.31 11.79
N GLY A 471 22.11 -8.87 12.76
CA GLY A 471 22.36 -9.09 14.18
C GLY A 471 23.26 -8.04 14.86
N THR A 472 23.83 -7.07 14.13
CA THR A 472 24.47 -5.90 14.75
C THR A 472 23.46 -5.16 15.63
N THR A 473 23.78 -4.99 16.91
CA THR A 473 22.98 -4.16 17.82
C THR A 473 23.45 -2.72 17.74
N LEU A 474 22.73 -1.90 16.99
CA LEU A 474 22.92 -0.46 16.95
C LEU A 474 22.35 0.19 18.20
N LYS A 475 23.11 1.12 18.76
CA LYS A 475 22.68 2.04 19.81
C LYS A 475 22.03 3.25 19.18
N LEU A 476 20.95 3.70 19.78
CA LEU A 476 20.06 4.68 19.20
C LEU A 476 20.35 6.08 19.78
N PRO A 477 20.20 7.17 19.00
CA PRO A 477 20.33 8.52 19.54
C PRO A 477 19.38 8.75 20.72
N LYS A 478 19.74 9.57 21.71
CA LYS A 478 18.88 9.78 22.91
C LYS A 478 17.52 10.43 22.60
N SER A 479 17.40 11.06 21.43
CA SER A 479 16.18 11.57 20.80
C SER A 479 15.36 10.49 20.06
N ALA A 480 15.61 9.21 20.33
CA ALA A 480 14.89 8.07 19.76
C ALA A 480 13.42 7.99 20.24
N TRP A 481 12.45 8.10 19.31
CA TRP A 481 11.01 7.93 19.53
C TRP A 481 10.25 7.25 18.37
N GLY A 482 9.36 6.30 18.74
CA GLY A 482 8.43 5.60 17.84
C GLY A 482 8.34 4.08 18.10
N THR A 483 7.49 3.39 17.34
CA THR A 483 7.52 1.92 17.14
C THR A 483 8.58 1.52 16.12
N ALA A 484 9.16 0.33 16.24
CA ALA A 484 9.78 -0.33 15.08
C ALA A 484 8.77 -0.38 13.90
N PRO A 485 9.19 -0.07 12.65
CA PRO A 485 8.30 0.36 11.58
C PRO A 485 7.18 -0.63 11.26
N PRO A 486 5.92 -0.17 11.25
CA PRO A 486 4.77 -0.95 10.85
C PRO A 486 3.99 -0.33 9.66
N ASP A 487 4.04 -1.00 8.50
CA ASP A 487 2.85 -1.53 7.79
C ASP A 487 1.56 -0.65 7.76
N ALA A 488 1.49 0.30 6.81
CA ALA A 488 0.49 1.39 6.76
C ALA A 488 -0.73 1.18 5.81
N ILE A 489 -1.76 2.05 5.93
CA ILE A 489 -3.12 1.89 5.36
C ILE A 489 -3.38 2.77 4.11
N ASN A 490 -4.29 2.36 3.20
CA ASN A 490 -4.56 3.02 1.91
C ASN A 490 -5.83 3.90 1.85
N PRO A 491 -5.74 5.17 1.42
CA PRO A 491 -6.90 6.04 1.12
C PRO A 491 -7.59 5.77 -0.23
N GLY A 492 -7.01 5.00 -1.16
CA GLY A 492 -7.66 4.64 -2.43
C GLY A 492 -7.69 5.73 -3.51
N THR A 493 -6.79 6.72 -3.43
CA THR A 493 -6.68 7.80 -4.43
C THR A 493 -6.02 7.37 -5.75
N ALA A 494 -5.30 6.25 -5.72
CA ALA A 494 -4.73 5.60 -6.90
C ALA A 494 -5.82 4.94 -7.76
N CYS A 495 -5.84 5.24 -9.06
CA CYS A 495 -6.86 4.76 -10.00
C CYS A 495 -8.31 4.95 -9.49
N VAL A 496 -8.77 6.17 -9.23
CA VAL A 496 -10.08 6.39 -8.57
C VAL A 496 -11.24 5.61 -9.23
N GLN A 497 -11.26 5.46 -10.57
CA GLN A 497 -12.24 4.64 -11.32
C GLN A 497 -12.27 3.13 -11.00
N TYR A 498 -11.23 2.61 -10.37
CA TYR A 498 -11.05 1.20 -9.99
C TYR A 498 -10.93 1.00 -8.48
N ALA A 499 -10.70 2.07 -7.72
CA ALA A 499 -10.66 2.06 -6.26
C ALA A 499 -12.05 2.15 -5.62
N ILE A 500 -13.04 2.73 -6.30
CA ILE A 500 -14.44 2.82 -5.87
C ILE A 500 -15.40 2.23 -6.93
N PRO A 501 -16.69 1.98 -6.62
CA PRO A 501 -17.66 1.53 -7.62
C PRO A 501 -17.84 2.53 -8.76
N ASN A 502 -17.90 2.05 -10.02
CA ASN A 502 -17.93 2.90 -11.22
C ASN A 502 -19.05 3.97 -11.21
N ALA A 503 -20.24 3.62 -10.68
CA ALA A 503 -21.35 4.56 -10.54
C ALA A 503 -21.03 5.77 -9.64
N VAL A 504 -20.14 5.62 -8.66
CA VAL A 504 -19.64 6.74 -7.85
C VAL A 504 -18.59 7.52 -8.64
N PHE A 505 -17.64 6.83 -9.29
CA PHE A 505 -16.57 7.48 -10.04
C PHE A 505 -17.09 8.44 -11.14
N GLN A 506 -18.11 8.03 -11.91
CA GLN A 506 -18.68 8.85 -12.97
C GLN A 506 -19.34 10.15 -12.47
N THR A 507 -19.55 10.30 -11.16
CA THR A 507 -20.08 11.54 -10.55
C THR A 507 -19.00 12.49 -10.03
N LEU A 508 -17.71 12.13 -10.09
CA LEU A 508 -16.61 12.94 -9.52
C LEU A 508 -16.16 14.09 -10.45
N PRO A 509 -16.32 15.36 -10.05
CA PRO A 509 -15.91 16.51 -10.87
C PRO A 509 -14.41 16.53 -11.15
N GLY A 510 -14.02 16.81 -12.40
CA GLY A 510 -12.62 16.98 -12.81
C GLY A 510 -11.79 15.69 -12.92
N LEU A 511 -12.30 14.54 -12.45
CA LEU A 511 -11.68 13.22 -12.65
C LEU A 511 -12.41 12.38 -13.71
N GLY A 512 -13.71 12.61 -13.91
CA GLY A 512 -14.52 11.96 -14.96
C GLY A 512 -14.45 12.62 -16.35
N THR A 513 -13.63 13.67 -16.56
CA THR A 513 -13.48 14.34 -17.86
C THR A 513 -12.66 13.47 -18.84
N PRO A 514 -13.22 13.03 -19.98
CA PRO A 514 -12.51 12.16 -20.90
C PRO A 514 -11.30 12.86 -21.55
N VAL A 515 -10.20 12.13 -21.71
CA VAL A 515 -9.09 12.56 -22.58
C VAL A 515 -9.59 12.49 -24.02
N SER A 516 -9.68 13.65 -24.68
CA SER A 516 -10.10 13.72 -26.08
C SER A 516 -9.03 13.14 -27.00
N ILE A 517 -9.40 12.19 -27.86
CA ILE A 517 -8.49 11.61 -28.85
C ILE A 517 -8.48 12.53 -30.08
N THR A 518 -7.29 12.97 -30.49
CA THR A 518 -7.13 13.87 -31.64
C THR A 518 -7.42 13.14 -32.95
N LYS A 519 -8.40 13.63 -33.73
CA LYS A 519 -8.73 13.13 -35.06
C LYS A 519 -7.51 13.19 -36.01
N PRO A 520 -7.17 12.10 -36.75
CA PRO A 520 -6.10 12.13 -37.75
C PRO A 520 -6.36 13.05 -38.95
N ASP A 521 -5.29 13.67 -39.47
CA ASP A 521 -5.34 14.52 -40.66
C ASP A 521 -5.40 13.73 -41.97
N ALA A 522 -4.76 12.55 -42.03
CA ALA A 522 -4.82 11.66 -43.19
C ALA A 522 -6.09 10.80 -43.21
N PHE A 523 -6.46 10.30 -44.39
CA PHE A 523 -7.50 9.27 -44.54
C PHE A 523 -6.88 7.88 -44.59
N SER A 524 -7.39 7.00 -43.72
CA SER A 524 -7.06 5.58 -43.70
C SER A 524 -8.00 4.75 -44.57
N THR A 525 -7.43 3.70 -45.15
CA THR A 525 -8.08 2.85 -46.17
C THR A 525 -8.19 1.40 -45.73
N ASN A 526 -7.21 0.90 -44.97
CA ASN A 526 -7.18 -0.44 -44.40
C ASN A 526 -7.13 -0.32 -42.89
N VAL A 527 -8.24 -0.58 -42.20
CA VAL A 527 -8.29 -0.50 -40.73
C VAL A 527 -8.69 -1.84 -40.13
N VAL A 528 -7.87 -2.30 -39.18
CA VAL A 528 -8.18 -3.38 -38.26
C VAL A 528 -8.24 -2.78 -36.85
N ILE A 529 -9.23 -3.14 -36.05
CA ILE A 529 -9.29 -2.78 -34.63
C ILE A 529 -9.28 -4.07 -33.82
N GLU A 530 -8.18 -4.27 -33.10
CA GLU A 530 -7.91 -5.51 -32.39
C GLU A 530 -8.35 -5.40 -30.93
N ALA A 531 -9.17 -6.36 -30.50
CA ALA A 531 -9.56 -6.57 -29.11
C ALA A 531 -8.49 -7.43 -28.43
N HIS A 532 -7.63 -6.80 -27.64
CA HIS A 532 -6.73 -7.48 -26.72
C HIS A 532 -7.39 -7.56 -25.34
N ALA A 533 -6.74 -8.22 -24.38
CA ALA A 533 -7.35 -8.58 -23.10
C ALA A 533 -8.00 -7.41 -22.33
N ASN A 534 -7.48 -6.18 -22.47
CA ASN A 534 -8.03 -4.98 -21.81
C ASN A 534 -8.08 -3.75 -22.73
N ASP A 535 -7.85 -3.90 -24.04
CA ASP A 535 -7.68 -2.75 -24.95
C ASP A 535 -8.22 -2.96 -26.37
N TRP A 536 -8.73 -1.86 -26.93
CA TRP A 536 -8.87 -1.69 -28.38
C TRP A 536 -7.57 -1.09 -28.91
N THR A 537 -6.84 -1.84 -29.72
CA THR A 537 -5.68 -1.35 -30.47
C THR A 537 -6.04 -1.16 -31.94
N VAL A 538 -6.01 0.08 -32.42
CA VAL A 538 -6.30 0.42 -33.81
C VAL A 538 -5.04 0.25 -34.67
N VAL A 539 -5.16 -0.49 -35.78
CA VAL A 539 -4.10 -0.70 -36.78
C VAL A 539 -4.60 -0.13 -38.11
N ALA A 540 -3.97 0.95 -38.57
CA ALA A 540 -4.42 1.76 -39.70
C ALA A 540 -3.34 1.83 -40.79
N ASP A 541 -3.63 1.33 -41.99
CA ASP A 541 -2.73 1.24 -43.13
C ASP A 541 -1.36 0.62 -42.78
N GLY A 542 -1.39 -0.39 -41.91
CA GLY A 542 -0.22 -1.09 -41.37
C GLY A 542 0.45 -0.43 -40.15
N GLN A 543 0.02 0.76 -39.73
CA GLN A 543 0.52 1.43 -38.53
C GLN A 543 -0.33 1.08 -37.30
N ARG A 544 0.26 0.37 -36.34
CA ARG A 544 -0.34 0.08 -35.04
C ARG A 544 -0.26 1.31 -34.13
N GLN A 545 -1.40 1.78 -33.68
CA GLN A 545 -1.53 2.92 -32.77
C GLN A 545 -1.43 2.46 -31.30
N GLN A 546 -1.47 3.41 -30.35
CA GLN A 546 -1.41 3.07 -28.93
C GLN A 546 -2.71 2.43 -28.42
N PRO A 547 -2.62 1.36 -27.60
CA PRO A 547 -3.76 0.74 -26.92
C PRO A 547 -4.67 1.74 -26.21
N ASN A 548 -5.98 1.63 -26.40
CA ASN A 548 -7.01 2.51 -25.82
C ASN A 548 -6.88 4.02 -26.14
N MET A 549 -5.98 4.38 -27.05
CA MET A 549 -5.77 5.74 -27.54
C MET A 549 -5.82 5.81 -29.08
N GLY A 550 -6.32 4.75 -29.72
CA GLY A 550 -6.37 4.63 -31.18
C GLY A 550 -7.52 5.40 -31.82
N GLY A 551 -7.19 6.15 -32.88
CA GLY A 551 -8.12 6.97 -33.65
C GLY A 551 -7.87 6.88 -35.15
N VAL A 552 -8.90 6.68 -35.96
CA VAL A 552 -8.81 6.67 -37.43
C VAL A 552 -9.78 7.64 -38.07
N LYS A 553 -9.33 8.38 -39.09
CA LYS A 553 -10.22 9.03 -40.03
C LYS A 553 -10.31 8.18 -41.30
N VAL A 554 -11.50 7.81 -41.74
CA VAL A 554 -11.77 6.94 -42.90
C VAL A 554 -12.79 7.59 -43.83
N LYS A 555 -12.94 7.07 -45.05
CA LYS A 555 -13.96 7.55 -45.98
C LYS A 555 -15.25 6.73 -45.89
N PRO A 556 -16.42 7.30 -46.23
CA PRO A 556 -17.64 6.54 -46.47
C PRO A 556 -17.39 5.33 -47.37
N GLY A 557 -17.79 4.15 -46.89
CA GLY A 557 -17.57 2.87 -47.58
C GLY A 557 -16.29 2.13 -47.18
N THR A 558 -15.44 2.69 -46.30
CA THR A 558 -14.30 1.95 -45.73
C THR A 558 -14.79 0.85 -44.78
N THR A 559 -14.37 -0.40 -45.03
CA THR A 559 -14.63 -1.53 -44.13
C THR A 559 -13.57 -1.63 -43.05
N ILE A 560 -14.01 -1.62 -41.80
CA ILE A 560 -13.16 -1.81 -40.61
C ILE A 560 -13.33 -3.26 -40.15
N THR A 561 -12.22 -3.97 -39.95
CA THR A 561 -12.23 -5.34 -39.41
C THR A 561 -11.97 -5.30 -37.91
N PHE A 562 -12.95 -5.70 -37.11
CA PHE A 562 -12.77 -5.95 -35.68
C PHE A 562 -12.30 -7.39 -35.50
N THR A 563 -11.26 -7.60 -34.70
CA THR A 563 -10.67 -8.93 -34.45
C THR A 563 -10.50 -9.12 -32.95
N SER A 564 -11.13 -10.13 -32.35
CA SER A 564 -10.82 -10.52 -30.97
C SER A 564 -9.53 -11.34 -30.96
N ILE A 565 -8.44 -10.77 -30.45
CA ILE A 565 -7.14 -11.43 -30.32
C ILE A 565 -7.06 -12.20 -29.00
N VAL A 566 -7.59 -11.65 -27.91
CA VAL A 566 -7.65 -12.28 -26.58
C VAL A 566 -8.93 -11.91 -25.85
N GLY A 567 -9.69 -12.90 -25.38
CA GLY A 567 -10.87 -12.72 -24.51
C GLY A 567 -12.24 -12.66 -25.20
N LEU A 568 -13.28 -12.39 -24.42
CA LEU A 568 -14.65 -12.16 -24.87
C LEU A 568 -14.93 -10.65 -24.87
N HIS A 569 -15.43 -10.13 -25.99
CA HIS A 569 -15.66 -8.69 -26.18
C HIS A 569 -16.96 -8.43 -26.93
N ASN A 570 -17.57 -7.26 -26.75
CA ASN A 570 -18.58 -6.75 -27.67
C ASN A 570 -18.10 -5.44 -28.33
N ILE A 571 -18.59 -5.15 -29.53
CA ILE A 571 -18.30 -3.90 -30.23
C ILE A 571 -19.45 -2.95 -29.97
N VAL A 572 -19.21 -1.84 -29.28
CA VAL A 572 -20.23 -0.85 -28.96
C VAL A 572 -19.87 0.48 -29.59
N PHE A 573 -20.73 1.02 -30.46
CA PHE A 573 -20.53 2.33 -31.09
C PHE A 573 -21.46 3.35 -30.44
N ASN A 574 -20.88 4.41 -29.83
CA ASN A 574 -21.62 5.50 -29.16
C ASN A 574 -22.65 5.04 -28.10
N GLY A 575 -22.56 3.80 -27.60
CA GLY A 575 -23.49 3.19 -26.66
C GLY A 575 -24.38 2.07 -27.24
N GLU A 576 -24.34 1.81 -28.54
CA GLU A 576 -25.14 0.77 -29.21
C GLU A 576 -24.28 -0.43 -29.66
N ALA A 577 -24.68 -1.64 -29.26
CA ALA A 577 -23.95 -2.87 -29.58
C ALA A 577 -24.12 -3.30 -31.06
N GLN A 578 -22.99 -3.45 -31.76
CA GLN A 578 -22.91 -3.74 -33.20
C GLN A 578 -22.94 -5.25 -33.46
N GLY A 579 -24.03 -5.90 -33.02
CA GLY A 579 -24.24 -7.35 -33.08
C GLY A 579 -23.78 -8.10 -31.80
N PRO A 580 -23.80 -9.44 -31.81
CA PRO A 580 -23.48 -10.27 -30.64
C PRO A 580 -21.99 -10.21 -30.26
N ASP A 581 -21.60 -10.86 -29.17
CA ASP A 581 -20.21 -10.88 -28.71
C ASP A 581 -19.24 -11.52 -29.73
N LEU A 582 -17.96 -11.17 -29.61
CA LEU A 582 -16.81 -11.79 -30.24
C LEU A 582 -16.07 -12.63 -29.18
N LYS A 583 -15.92 -13.92 -29.44
CA LYS A 583 -15.00 -14.80 -28.71
C LYS A 583 -13.59 -14.65 -29.26
N GLN A 584 -12.60 -15.13 -28.51
CA GLN A 584 -11.22 -15.09 -28.96
C GLN A 584 -11.04 -15.83 -30.30
N GLY A 585 -10.43 -15.14 -31.28
CA GLY A 585 -10.28 -15.60 -32.66
C GLY A 585 -11.39 -15.10 -33.61
N ASP A 586 -12.54 -14.63 -33.11
CA ASP A 586 -13.62 -14.14 -33.96
C ASP A 586 -13.25 -12.81 -34.64
N THR A 587 -13.71 -12.66 -35.88
CA THR A 587 -13.63 -11.41 -36.65
C THR A 587 -15.01 -10.92 -37.04
N ARG A 588 -15.19 -9.60 -37.12
CA ARG A 588 -16.39 -8.95 -37.67
C ARG A 588 -16.01 -7.74 -38.50
N GLN A 589 -16.49 -7.70 -39.73
CA GLN A 589 -16.30 -6.56 -40.61
C GLN A 589 -17.52 -5.63 -40.53
N ILE A 590 -17.27 -4.33 -40.38
CA ILE A 590 -18.30 -3.29 -40.33
C ILE A 590 -17.91 -2.21 -41.35
N THR A 591 -18.79 -1.95 -42.33
CA THR A 591 -18.54 -0.94 -43.37
C THR A 591 -19.09 0.42 -42.94
N MET A 592 -18.18 1.39 -42.78
CA MET A 592 -18.48 2.72 -42.28
C MET A 592 -19.05 3.59 -43.41
N ASN A 593 -20.35 3.45 -43.69
CA ASN A 593 -21.02 4.11 -44.81
C ASN A 593 -21.49 5.55 -44.51
N THR A 594 -21.73 5.88 -43.24
CA THR A 594 -22.31 7.18 -42.83
C THR A 594 -21.24 8.10 -42.27
N PRO A 595 -21.13 9.36 -42.72
CA PRO A 595 -20.24 10.35 -42.11
C PRO A 595 -20.60 10.64 -40.64
N GLY A 596 -19.58 10.75 -39.76
CA GLY A 596 -19.80 10.98 -38.33
C GLY A 596 -18.62 10.56 -37.45
N GLU A 597 -18.74 10.81 -36.15
CA GLU A 597 -17.79 10.33 -35.11
C GLU A 597 -18.39 9.13 -34.37
N TYR A 598 -17.60 8.05 -34.27
CA TYR A 598 -17.97 6.80 -33.62
C TYR A 598 -16.93 6.47 -32.55
N LYS A 599 -17.30 6.68 -31.29
CA LYS A 599 -16.58 6.17 -30.13
C LYS A 599 -16.87 4.67 -29.99
N VAL A 600 -15.83 3.85 -30.05
CA VAL A 600 -15.88 2.41 -29.88
C VAL A 600 -15.53 2.02 -28.45
N THR A 601 -16.38 1.23 -27.80
CA THR A 601 -16.15 0.66 -26.46
C THR A 601 -16.47 -0.84 -26.41
N CYS A 602 -16.15 -1.49 -25.28
CA CYS A 602 -16.55 -2.85 -24.94
C CYS A 602 -17.11 -2.84 -23.50
N ASP A 603 -18.31 -3.39 -23.29
CA ASP A 603 -19.01 -3.30 -22.01
C ASP A 603 -18.39 -4.18 -20.92
N TYR A 604 -17.83 -5.33 -21.32
CA TYR A 604 -17.11 -6.25 -20.41
C TYR A 604 -15.82 -5.63 -19.87
N HIS A 605 -15.22 -4.69 -20.63
CA HIS A 605 -13.94 -4.08 -20.32
C HIS A 605 -14.03 -2.56 -20.50
N PRO A 606 -14.61 -1.82 -19.52
CA PRO A 606 -14.81 -0.38 -19.61
C PRO A 606 -13.62 0.54 -20.00
N PRO A 607 -12.33 0.21 -19.79
CA PRO A 607 -11.23 1.01 -20.38
C PRO A 607 -11.07 0.87 -21.90
N MET A 608 -11.68 -0.13 -22.55
CA MET A 608 -11.50 -0.37 -23.98
C MET A 608 -12.07 0.77 -24.81
N LEU A 609 -11.21 1.47 -25.56
CA LEU A 609 -11.58 2.71 -26.23
C LEU A 609 -10.87 2.92 -27.58
N ALA A 610 -11.62 3.19 -28.63
CA ALA A 610 -11.11 3.67 -29.91
C ALA A 610 -12.08 4.69 -30.54
N TYR A 611 -11.62 5.46 -31.53
CA TYR A 611 -12.46 6.43 -32.24
C TYR A 611 -12.34 6.27 -33.77
N ILE A 612 -13.46 6.42 -34.46
CA ILE A 612 -13.53 6.42 -35.93
C ILE A 612 -14.26 7.68 -36.38
N TRP A 613 -13.60 8.50 -37.20
CA TRP A 613 -14.19 9.64 -37.89
C TRP A 613 -14.41 9.28 -39.36
N VAL A 614 -15.64 9.37 -39.84
CA VAL A 614 -16.00 9.05 -41.23
C VAL A 614 -16.25 10.38 -41.95
N GLU A 615 -15.37 10.75 -42.88
CA GLU A 615 -15.38 12.06 -43.56
C GLU A 615 -15.11 11.90 -45.07
N GLN A 616 -15.52 12.87 -45.90
CA GLN A 616 -15.51 12.73 -47.38
C GLN A 616 -14.19 13.09 -48.06
#